data_AF-A0A7R9JJP5-F1
#
_entry.id   AF-A0A7R9JJP5-F1
#
_cell.length_a   1.000
_cell.length_b   1.000
_cell.length_c   1.000
_cell.angle_alpha   90.00
_cell.angle_beta   90.00
_cell.angle_gamma   90.00
#
_symmetry.space_group_name_H-M   'P 1'
#
loop_
_entity.id
_entity.type
_entity.pdbx_description
1 polymer ?
#
loop_
_entity_poly.entity_id
_entity_poly.type
_entity_poly.pdbx_seq_one_letter_code
_entity_poly.pdbx_strand_id
1 'polypeptide(L)'
;MNKSDPFIARIYSEDIDLCLDFSNKDLSNSVRAAIEAGNIFIEAVDKAKTIFPKKCALLEAPRQCHYRMKLGDQEQWHCISQICRNRV
;
A
#
# COMPACT_ATOMS: atom_id res chain seq x y z
N MET A 1 -9.56 6.57 16.37
CA MET A 1 -10.31 7.59 15.62
C MET A 1 -11.72 7.06 15.40
N ASN A 2 -12.77 7.84 15.70
CA ASN A 2 -14.15 7.38 15.51
C ASN A 2 -14.53 7.55 14.04
N LYS A 3 -14.68 6.45 13.29
CA LYS A 3 -15.07 6.49 11.86
C LYS A 3 -16.55 6.82 11.66
N SER A 4 -17.36 6.79 12.71
CA SER A 4 -18.77 7.17 12.67
C SER A 4 -18.98 8.69 12.78
N ASP A 5 -17.92 9.46 13.06
CA ASP A 5 -17.98 10.92 13.00
C ASP A 5 -18.26 11.35 11.54
N PRO A 6 -19.26 12.21 11.27
CA PRO A 6 -19.65 12.55 9.89
C PRO A 6 -18.53 13.15 9.04
N PHE A 7 -17.62 13.92 9.65
CA PHE A 7 -16.50 14.51 8.95
C PHE A 7 -15.47 13.43 8.58
N ILE A 8 -15.14 12.55 9.53
CA ILE A 8 -14.23 11.42 9.28
C ILE A 8 -14.84 10.45 8.27
N ALA A 9 -16.10 10.08 8.42
CA ALA A 9 -16.80 9.19 7.49
C ALA A 9 -16.74 9.72 6.05
N ARG A 10 -16.93 11.03 5.86
CA ARG A 10 -16.83 11.65 4.54
C ARG A 10 -15.42 11.56 3.94
N ILE A 11 -14.38 11.84 4.72
CA ILE A 11 -12.99 11.70 4.28
C ILE A 11 -12.69 10.24 3.89
N TYR A 12 -13.18 9.28 4.66
CA TYR A 12 -13.00 7.87 4.33
C TYR A 12 -13.68 7.52 3.00
N SER A 13 -14.94 7.90 2.81
CA SER A 13 -15.69 7.56 1.61
C SER A 13 -15.21 8.28 0.35
N GLU A 14 -14.83 9.55 0.46
CA GLU A 14 -14.48 10.39 -0.70
C GLU A 14 -13.00 10.30 -1.07
N ASP A 15 -12.11 10.09 -0.10
CA ASP A 15 -10.66 10.12 -0.33
C ASP A 15 -10.00 8.78 0.00
N ILE A 16 -10.02 8.37 1.27
CA ILE A 16 -9.14 7.27 1.75
C ILE A 16 -9.51 5.95 1.07
N ASP A 17 -10.79 5.62 0.97
CA ASP A 17 -11.21 4.33 0.43
C ASP A 17 -10.96 4.21 -1.07
N LEU A 18 -11.12 5.31 -1.81
CA LEU A 18 -10.79 5.37 -3.23
C LEU A 18 -9.27 5.37 -3.43
N CYS A 19 -8.53 6.13 -2.61
CA CYS A 19 -7.08 6.21 -2.67
C CYS A 19 -6.43 4.88 -2.31
N LEU A 20 -7.03 4.07 -1.44
CA LEU A 20 -6.53 2.73 -1.08
C LEU A 20 -7.22 1.59 -1.82
N ASP A 21 -7.99 1.86 -2.88
CA ASP A 21 -8.59 0.81 -3.72
C ASP A 21 -7.60 0.28 -4.78
N PHE A 22 -6.95 -0.83 -4.48
CA PHE A 22 -6.02 -1.49 -5.39
C PHE A 22 -6.65 -2.72 -6.07
N SER A 23 -5.98 -3.27 -7.09
CA SER A 23 -6.47 -4.46 -7.80
C SER A 23 -6.43 -5.71 -6.93
N ASN A 24 -5.34 -5.89 -6.17
CA ASN A 24 -5.22 -6.97 -5.19
C ASN A 24 -6.03 -6.64 -3.93
N LYS A 25 -7.31 -7.05 -3.88
CA LYS A 25 -8.23 -6.69 -2.79
C LYS A 25 -7.78 -7.20 -1.42
N ASP A 26 -7.24 -8.41 -1.35
CA ASP A 26 -6.78 -8.99 -0.08
C ASP A 26 -5.63 -8.17 0.52
N LEU A 27 -4.60 -7.89 -0.29
CA LEU A 27 -3.48 -7.06 0.14
C LEU A 27 -3.90 -5.61 0.40
N SER A 28 -4.85 -5.08 -0.38
CA SER A 28 -5.45 -3.75 -0.16
C SER A 28 -6.08 -3.64 1.23
N ASN A 29 -6.83 -4.65 1.63
CA ASN A 29 -7.49 -4.70 2.94
C ASN A 29 -6.45 -4.81 4.07
N SER A 30 -5.41 -5.64 3.89
CA SER A 30 -4.31 -5.73 4.86
C SER A 30 -3.54 -4.41 4.99
N VAL A 31 -3.29 -3.71 3.87
CA VAL A 31 -2.64 -2.38 3.88
C VAL A 31 -3.49 -1.37 4.63
N ARG A 32 -4.80 -1.31 4.37
CA ARG A 32 -5.71 -0.39 5.07
C ARG A 32 -5.69 -0.64 6.58
N ALA A 33 -5.80 -1.90 7.00
CA ALA A 33 -5.69 -2.28 8.41
C ALA A 33 -4.34 -1.87 9.02
N ALA A 34 -3.24 -2.03 8.27
CA ALA A 34 -1.92 -1.68 8.74
C ALA A 34 -1.70 -0.16 8.88
N ILE A 35 -2.22 0.63 7.94
CA ILE A 35 -2.20 2.11 8.02
C ILE A 35 -2.97 2.57 9.26
N GLU A 36 -4.15 2.00 9.50
CA GLU A 36 -4.99 2.35 10.65
C GLU A 36 -4.36 1.97 11.99
N ALA A 37 -3.59 0.87 12.01
CA ALA A 37 -2.80 0.46 13.17
C ALA A 37 -1.47 1.21 13.29
N GLY A 38 -1.08 2.02 12.30
CA GLY A 38 0.20 2.73 12.27
C GLY A 38 1.41 1.80 12.14
N ASN A 39 1.25 0.61 11.56
CA ASN A 39 2.28 -0.43 11.50
C ASN A 39 2.65 -0.82 10.06
N ILE A 40 2.80 0.16 9.17
CA ILE A 40 3.26 -0.06 7.79
C ILE A 40 4.66 0.52 7.60
N PHE A 41 5.53 -0.23 6.91
CA PHE A 41 6.89 0.19 6.61
C PHE A 41 7.10 0.21 5.10
N ILE A 42 7.67 1.29 4.58
CA ILE A 42 7.98 1.44 3.15
C ILE A 42 9.42 1.94 3.02
N GLU A 43 10.19 1.30 2.15
CA GLU A 43 11.54 1.72 1.83
C GLU A 43 11.83 1.65 0.34
N ALA A 44 12.78 2.49 -0.09
CA ALA A 44 13.33 2.43 -1.44
C ALA A 44 14.28 1.22 -1.55
N VAL A 45 14.30 0.61 -2.73
CA VAL A 45 15.20 -0.51 -3.04
C VAL A 45 16.31 -0.07 -3.99
N ASP A 46 17.52 -0.64 -3.81
CA ASP A 46 18.70 -0.30 -4.60
C ASP A 46 18.56 -0.76 -6.06
N LYS A 47 18.68 0.21 -6.98
CA LYS A 47 18.59 0.03 -8.43
C LYS A 47 19.69 -0.85 -9.01
N ALA A 48 20.85 -0.91 -8.36
CA ALA A 48 22.01 -1.63 -8.87
C ALA A 48 21.98 -3.13 -8.53
N LYS A 49 21.23 -3.54 -7.50
CA LYS A 49 21.35 -4.88 -6.90
C LYS A 49 20.16 -5.80 -7.13
N THR A 50 19.06 -5.32 -7.73
CA THR A 50 17.82 -6.10 -7.82
C THR A 50 17.27 -6.17 -9.24
N ILE A 51 17.04 -7.39 -9.72
CA ILE A 51 16.19 -7.66 -10.89
C ILE A 51 14.78 -7.28 -10.46
N PHE A 52 14.41 -6.02 -10.67
CA PHE A 52 13.16 -5.47 -10.16
C PHE A 52 11.98 -6.36 -10.54
N PRO A 53 11.06 -6.63 -9.60
CA PRO A 53 9.83 -7.31 -9.94
C PRO A 53 9.15 -6.51 -11.02
N LYS A 54 8.99 -7.16 -12.16
CA LYS A 54 8.24 -6.59 -13.26
C LYS A 54 6.76 -6.49 -12.91
N LYS A 55 6.28 -6.95 -11.74
CA LYS A 55 4.88 -6.94 -11.29
C LYS A 55 4.75 -6.22 -9.94
N CYS A 56 3.87 -5.23 -9.87
CA CYS A 56 3.51 -4.56 -8.62
C CYS A 56 2.53 -5.43 -7.83
N ALA A 57 2.78 -5.65 -6.54
CA ALA A 57 1.95 -6.51 -5.70
C ALA A 57 0.52 -5.97 -5.51
N LEU A 58 0.35 -4.65 -5.36
CA LEU A 58 -0.96 -4.02 -5.15
C LEU A 58 -1.80 -3.93 -6.44
N LEU A 59 -1.17 -3.59 -7.58
CA LEU A 59 -1.90 -3.47 -8.86
C LEU A 59 -2.02 -4.79 -9.62
N GLU A 60 -1.28 -5.82 -9.20
CA GLU A 60 -1.12 -7.09 -9.92
C GLU A 60 -0.73 -6.95 -11.40
N ALA A 61 -0.12 -5.83 -11.76
CA ALA A 61 0.18 -5.47 -13.13
C ALA A 61 1.68 -5.29 -13.34
N PRO A 62 2.17 -5.48 -14.58
CA PRO A 62 3.57 -5.26 -14.84
C PRO A 62 4.01 -3.80 -14.65
N ARG A 63 4.93 -3.53 -13.73
CA ARG A 63 5.44 -2.20 -13.36
C ARG A 63 6.89 -2.29 -12.88
N GLN A 64 7.65 -1.21 -13.03
CA GLN A 64 8.91 -1.03 -12.32
C GLN A 64 8.62 -0.66 -10.85
N CYS A 65 9.09 -1.48 -9.92
CA CYS A 65 8.86 -1.31 -8.49
C CYS A 65 10.15 -0.88 -7.79
N HIS A 66 10.29 0.41 -7.51
CA HIS A 66 11.46 0.97 -6.81
C HIS A 66 11.27 1.04 -5.28
N TYR A 67 10.16 0.48 -4.80
CA TYR A 67 9.83 0.44 -3.37
C TYR A 67 9.35 -0.94 -3.00
N ARG A 68 9.54 -1.26 -1.71
CA ARG A 68 8.90 -2.40 -1.08
C ARG A 68 8.22 -1.96 0.21
N MET A 69 7.14 -2.65 0.54
CA MET A 69 6.39 -2.44 1.79
C MET A 69 6.30 -3.70 2.62
N LYS A 70 6.18 -3.53 3.93
CA LYS A 70 5.99 -4.58 4.92
C LYS A 70 4.85 -4.19 5.85
N LEU A 71 3.99 -5.15 6.19
CA LEU A 71 2.80 -4.92 7.02
C LEU A 71 3.00 -5.54 8.40
N GLY A 72 2.96 -4.70 9.45
CA GLY A 72 3.22 -5.10 10.83
C GLY A 72 4.54 -5.83 11.00
N ASP A 73 4.47 -6.95 11.72
CA ASP A 73 5.61 -7.81 12.03
C ASP A 73 5.82 -8.93 11.00
N GLN A 74 5.10 -8.91 9.88
CA GLN A 74 5.32 -9.88 8.80
C GLN A 74 6.75 -9.72 8.26
N GLU A 75 7.43 -10.83 7.99
CA GLU A 75 8.77 -10.79 7.35
C GLU A 75 8.68 -10.54 5.84
N GLN A 76 7.51 -10.79 5.25
CA GLN A 76 7.31 -10.69 3.81
C GLN A 76 7.30 -9.23 3.34
N TRP A 77 8.15 -8.95 2.36
CA TRP A 77 8.16 -7.68 1.63
C TRP A 77 7.38 -7.79 0.32
N HIS A 78 6.52 -6.81 0.07
CA HIS A 78 5.75 -6.68 -1.16
C HIS A 78 6.32 -5.54 -2.01
N CYS A 79 6.74 -5.84 -3.24
CA CYS A 79 7.23 -4.79 -4.14
C CYS A 79 6.07 -3.98 -4.73
N ILE A 80 6.19 -2.66 -4.65
CA ILE A 80 5.15 -1.72 -5.07
C ILE A 80 5.71 -0.68 -6.03
N SER A 81 4.85 -0.26 -6.96
CA SER A 81 5.18 0.80 -7.91
C SER A 81 5.15 2.18 -7.24
N GLN A 82 5.75 3.19 -7.86
CA GLN A 82 5.71 4.57 -7.38
C GLN A 82 4.28 5.07 -7.16
N ILE A 83 3.34 4.74 -8.07
CA ILE A 83 1.95 5.18 -7.95
C ILE A 83 1.26 4.58 -6.72
N CYS A 84 1.55 3.32 -6.38
CA CYS A 84 1.06 2.73 -5.15
C CYS A 84 1.68 3.38 -3.91
N ARG A 85 3.00 3.62 -3.93
CA ARG A 85 3.68 4.31 -2.84
C ARG A 85 3.17 5.72 -2.60
N ASN A 86 2.67 6.41 -3.62
CA ASN A 86 2.13 7.76 -3.46
C ASN A 86 0.68 7.78 -2.94
N ARG A 87 -0.05 6.66 -3.09
CA ARG A 87 -1.42 6.49 -2.61
C ARG A 87 -1.48 6.05 -1.15
N VAL A 88 -0.45 5.32 -0.71
CA VAL A 88 -0.20 4.91 0.69
C VAL A 88 0.58 5.99 1.42
#